data_AF-A0AAD8CCL8-F1
#
_entry.id   AF-A0AAD8CCL8-F1
#
_cell.length_a   1.000
_cell.length_b   1.000
_cell.length_c   1.000
_cell.angle_alpha   90.00
_cell.angle_beta   90.00
_cell.angle_gamma   90.00
#
_symmetry.space_group_name_H-M   'P 1'
#
loop_
_entity.id
_entity.type
_entity.pdbx_description
1 polymer ?
#
loop_
_entity_poly.entity_id
_entity_poly.type
_entity_poly.pdbx_seq_one_letter_code
_entity_poly.pdbx_strand_id
1 'polypeptide(L)'
;AAQAHIQYVEITFAGQAFRLGRYPVHFHLNGDMSNSFVRGCAIHTSFNRAVNVHGSHNALIEYNILYNVMGGAFFLEDGNEVGNIFQYNLAIFVKSSTSLRNDDITPAAFWATNPNNTIRHNAVAGSTHFGYWYRMHLHPDGPGFDVNICPQAAPLLEFRNNSAHSLGWFGLWIFETFVPRKDGSCFSKAPHQVATFYSLTAWNCQKGAEAVNFGALQFHQFILVSNELSGFEGKVIRQSPPQYDKEAGPGLFDSVIVDHYNNLLT
;
A
#
# COMPACT_ATOMS: atom_id res chain seq x y z
N ALA A 1 -12.30 -25.58 0.04
CA ALA A 1 -11.76 -24.21 -0.10
C ALA A 1 -12.81 -23.36 -0.80
N ALA A 2 -13.06 -22.15 -0.29
CA ALA A 2 -13.89 -21.19 -1.01
C ALA A 2 -13.14 -20.69 -2.25
N GLN A 3 -13.86 -20.37 -3.32
CA GLN A 3 -13.27 -19.80 -4.54
C GLN A 3 -14.20 -18.73 -5.10
N ALA A 4 -13.63 -17.66 -5.63
CA ALA A 4 -14.37 -16.64 -6.37
C ALA A 4 -13.56 -16.15 -7.57
N HIS A 5 -14.19 -16.14 -8.75
CA HIS A 5 -13.62 -15.68 -10.01
C HIS A 5 -14.45 -14.52 -10.53
N ILE A 6 -13.96 -13.30 -10.37
CA ILE A 6 -14.60 -12.09 -10.88
C ILE A 6 -13.72 -11.58 -12.02
N GLN A 7 -14.21 -11.62 -13.26
CA GLN A 7 -13.41 -11.17 -14.40
C GLN A 7 -14.20 -10.48 -15.50
N TYR A 8 -13.58 -9.46 -16.09
CA TYR A 8 -14.09 -8.73 -17.26
C TYR A 8 -15.49 -8.16 -17.05
N VAL A 9 -15.77 -7.68 -15.84
CA VAL A 9 -17.04 -7.03 -15.48
C VAL A 9 -16.84 -5.56 -15.17
N GLU A 10 -17.89 -4.79 -15.43
CA GLU A 10 -18.04 -3.43 -14.96
C GLU A 10 -18.89 -3.42 -13.69
N ILE A 11 -18.41 -2.74 -12.64
CA ILE A 11 -19.16 -2.49 -11.41
C ILE A 11 -19.25 -0.98 -11.23
N THR A 12 -20.46 -0.43 -11.34
CA THR A 12 -20.72 1.02 -11.27
C THR A 12 -21.81 1.36 -10.28
N PHE A 13 -21.75 2.57 -9.70
CA PHE A 13 -22.69 3.04 -8.68
C PHE A 13 -22.84 2.05 -7.51
N ALA A 14 -21.72 1.48 -7.09
CA ALA A 14 -21.64 0.41 -6.09
C ALA A 14 -20.91 0.86 -4.82
N GLY A 15 -20.84 -0.02 -3.82
CA GLY A 15 -20.41 0.35 -2.48
C GLY A 15 -21.47 1.19 -1.77
N GLN A 16 -21.76 0.92 -0.50
CA GLN A 16 -22.77 1.66 0.25
C GLN A 16 -22.08 2.54 1.29
N ALA A 17 -22.14 3.86 1.11
CA ALA A 17 -21.70 4.82 2.12
C ALA A 17 -22.41 4.56 3.46
N PHE A 18 -21.71 4.81 4.57
CA PHE A 18 -22.20 4.64 5.94
C PHE A 18 -22.59 3.21 6.32
N ARG A 19 -22.16 2.21 5.53
CA ARG A 19 -22.39 0.78 5.82
C ARG A 19 -21.10 0.00 5.71
N LEU A 20 -20.57 -0.42 6.86
CA LEU A 20 -19.36 -1.24 6.95
C LEU A 20 -19.54 -2.56 6.19
N GLY A 21 -18.50 -3.02 5.50
CA GLY A 21 -18.48 -4.29 4.77
C GLY A 21 -19.24 -4.29 3.44
N ARG A 22 -19.82 -3.16 3.02
CA ARG A 22 -20.57 -3.01 1.75
C ARG A 22 -19.70 -2.36 0.69
N TYR A 23 -18.77 -3.14 0.14
CA TYR A 23 -17.85 -2.76 -0.94
C TYR A 23 -18.24 -3.46 -2.25
N PRO A 24 -17.88 -2.94 -3.44
CA PRO A 24 -18.05 -3.62 -4.72
C PRO A 24 -17.48 -5.04 -4.73
N VAL A 25 -16.26 -5.24 -4.21
CA VAL A 25 -15.65 -6.55 -4.01
C VAL A 25 -15.09 -6.65 -2.60
N HIS A 26 -15.46 -7.70 -1.89
CA HIS A 26 -15.04 -7.95 -0.52
C HIS A 26 -14.78 -9.44 -0.29
N PHE A 27 -13.51 -9.83 -0.24
CA PHE A 27 -13.11 -11.12 0.33
C PHE A 27 -13.14 -10.97 1.85
N HIS A 28 -14.07 -11.67 2.52
CA HIS A 28 -14.39 -11.45 3.92
C HIS A 28 -14.21 -12.76 4.71
N LEU A 29 -13.09 -12.85 5.43
CA LEU A 29 -12.73 -13.98 6.29
C LEU A 29 -12.77 -15.33 5.57
N ASN A 30 -12.36 -15.37 4.30
CA ASN A 30 -12.41 -16.58 3.50
C ASN A 30 -11.26 -17.56 3.76
N GLY A 31 -10.20 -17.12 4.45
CA GLY A 31 -8.98 -17.90 4.60
C GLY A 31 -8.20 -18.00 3.29
N ASP A 32 -7.76 -19.20 2.92
CA ASP A 32 -6.98 -19.42 1.70
C ASP A 32 -7.82 -19.25 0.43
N MET A 33 -7.41 -18.29 -0.41
CA MET A 33 -8.03 -17.93 -1.68
C MET A 33 -7.06 -18.10 -2.86
N SER A 34 -6.08 -19.01 -2.76
CA SER A 34 -5.07 -19.30 -3.79
C SER A 34 -5.62 -19.55 -5.21
N ASN A 35 -6.88 -19.97 -5.31
CA ASN A 35 -7.56 -20.22 -6.58
C ASN A 35 -8.62 -19.15 -6.90
N SER A 36 -8.52 -17.94 -6.34
CA SER A 36 -9.49 -16.86 -6.54
C SER A 36 -8.84 -15.63 -7.15
N PHE A 37 -9.62 -14.89 -7.94
CA PHE A 37 -9.13 -13.69 -8.56
C PHE A 37 -10.19 -12.63 -8.83
N VAL A 38 -9.73 -11.38 -8.89
CA VAL A 38 -10.43 -10.23 -9.49
C VAL A 38 -9.57 -9.76 -10.65
N ARG A 39 -10.04 -9.97 -11.88
CA ARG A 39 -9.22 -9.80 -13.09
C ARG A 39 -9.91 -8.95 -14.16
N GLY A 40 -9.23 -7.90 -14.62
CA GLY A 40 -9.69 -7.18 -15.81
C GLY A 40 -11.03 -6.45 -15.60
N CYS A 41 -11.37 -6.10 -14.36
CA CYS A 41 -12.62 -5.44 -14.02
C CYS A 41 -12.48 -3.92 -14.07
N ALA A 42 -13.56 -3.23 -14.45
CA ALA A 42 -13.69 -1.78 -14.29
C ALA A 42 -14.63 -1.50 -13.12
N ILE A 43 -14.11 -0.94 -12.02
CA ILE A 43 -14.93 -0.56 -10.86
C ILE A 43 -14.89 0.94 -10.74
N HIS A 44 -16.03 1.60 -10.90
CA HIS A 44 -16.05 3.05 -10.86
C HIS A 44 -17.30 3.67 -10.25
N THR A 45 -17.16 4.91 -9.79
CA THR A 45 -18.21 5.61 -9.04
C THR A 45 -18.64 4.77 -7.83
N SER A 46 -17.68 4.49 -6.95
CA SER A 46 -17.93 3.72 -5.74
C SER A 46 -18.08 4.62 -4.52
N PHE A 47 -19.20 4.45 -3.80
CA PHE A 47 -19.56 5.26 -2.62
C PHE A 47 -18.98 4.72 -1.30
N ASN A 48 -18.19 3.66 -1.40
CA ASN A 48 -17.38 3.10 -0.33
C ASN A 48 -16.15 2.45 -0.98
N ARG A 49 -15.21 1.88 -0.22
CA ARG A 49 -13.98 1.27 -0.78
C ARG A 49 -14.27 0.32 -1.96
N ALA A 50 -13.29 0.02 -2.82
CA ALA A 50 -13.52 -0.73 -4.06
C ALA A 50 -13.25 -2.24 -3.96
N VAL A 51 -11.99 -2.63 -3.71
CA VAL A 51 -11.57 -4.03 -3.56
C VAL A 51 -10.96 -4.21 -2.18
N ASN A 52 -11.67 -4.93 -1.31
CA ASN A 52 -11.23 -5.21 0.04
C ASN A 52 -10.86 -6.69 0.18
N VAL A 53 -9.71 -6.93 0.81
CA VAL A 53 -9.27 -8.24 1.26
C VAL A 53 -9.20 -8.19 2.77
N HIS A 54 -10.08 -8.96 3.42
CA HIS A 54 -10.24 -9.00 4.87
C HIS A 54 -10.11 -10.45 5.35
N GLY A 55 -9.13 -10.74 6.19
CA GLY A 55 -8.78 -12.10 6.67
C GLY A 55 -8.78 -13.17 5.57
N SER A 56 -8.26 -12.79 4.40
CA SER A 56 -8.19 -13.64 3.22
C SER A 56 -6.77 -13.57 2.63
N HIS A 57 -6.29 -14.69 2.10
CA HIS A 57 -4.88 -14.88 1.74
C HIS A 57 -4.74 -15.41 0.32
N ASN A 58 -3.60 -15.17 -0.32
CA ASN A 58 -3.23 -15.74 -1.62
C ASN A 58 -4.17 -15.39 -2.79
N ALA A 59 -5.02 -14.37 -2.67
CA ALA A 59 -5.89 -13.94 -3.76
C ALA A 59 -5.08 -13.17 -4.83
N LEU A 60 -5.48 -13.31 -6.10
CA LEU A 60 -4.90 -12.58 -7.22
C LEU A 60 -5.80 -11.44 -7.68
N ILE A 61 -5.33 -10.20 -7.53
CA ILE A 61 -6.04 -8.98 -7.94
C ILE A 61 -5.22 -8.32 -9.05
N GLU A 62 -5.67 -8.46 -10.30
CA GLU A 62 -4.88 -8.01 -11.45
C GLU A 62 -5.64 -7.38 -12.61
N TYR A 63 -4.97 -6.49 -13.35
CA TYR A 63 -5.53 -5.83 -14.55
C TYR A 63 -6.83 -5.04 -14.29
N ASN A 64 -7.11 -4.65 -13.05
CA ASN A 64 -8.32 -3.92 -12.72
C ASN A 64 -8.10 -2.41 -12.85
N ILE A 65 -9.14 -1.69 -13.27
CA ILE A 65 -9.19 -0.23 -13.28
C ILE A 65 -10.20 0.21 -12.22
N LEU A 66 -9.73 0.99 -11.25
CA LEU A 66 -10.56 1.65 -10.25
C LEU A 66 -10.61 3.15 -10.54
N TYR A 67 -11.81 3.72 -10.67
CA TYR A 67 -11.97 5.16 -10.93
C TYR A 67 -13.04 5.79 -10.02
N ASN A 68 -12.79 6.99 -9.48
CA ASN A 68 -13.77 7.73 -8.69
C ASN A 68 -14.28 6.90 -7.48
N VAL A 69 -13.36 6.58 -6.58
CA VAL A 69 -13.61 5.74 -5.39
C VAL A 69 -13.59 6.59 -4.13
N MET A 70 -14.56 6.39 -3.24
CA MET A 70 -14.59 7.02 -1.91
C MET A 70 -13.92 6.13 -0.86
N GLY A 71 -12.95 6.66 -0.12
CA GLY A 71 -12.14 5.90 0.85
C GLY A 71 -10.99 5.12 0.19
N GLY A 72 -10.38 4.18 0.91
CA GLY A 72 -9.30 3.34 0.35
C GLY A 72 -9.74 2.50 -0.86
N ALA A 73 -8.93 2.43 -1.93
CA ALA A 73 -9.36 1.74 -3.15
C ALA A 73 -9.08 0.23 -3.15
N PHE A 74 -7.80 -0.17 -3.15
CA PHE A 74 -7.35 -1.52 -2.83
C PHE A 74 -6.94 -1.57 -1.35
N PHE A 75 -7.66 -2.34 -0.53
CA PHE A 75 -7.51 -2.31 0.92
C PHE A 75 -7.31 -3.70 1.53
N LEU A 76 -6.23 -3.85 2.29
CA LEU A 76 -6.04 -4.94 3.25
C LEU A 76 -6.56 -4.47 4.61
N GLU A 77 -7.46 -5.23 5.24
CA GLU A 77 -8.29 -4.67 6.32
C GLU A 77 -7.66 -4.71 7.71
N ASP A 78 -7.31 -5.90 8.20
CA ASP A 78 -6.95 -6.06 9.62
C ASP A 78 -5.45 -6.20 9.85
N GLY A 79 -4.68 -6.62 8.85
CA GLY A 79 -3.24 -6.82 8.94
C GLY A 79 -2.82 -8.29 9.10
N ASN A 80 -3.76 -9.24 9.06
CA ASN A 80 -3.44 -10.67 8.99
C ASN A 80 -3.44 -11.21 7.54
N GLU A 81 -3.83 -10.40 6.56
CA GLU A 81 -3.89 -10.78 5.15
C GLU A 81 -2.47 -10.89 4.55
N VAL A 82 -2.16 -12.04 3.95
CA VAL A 82 -0.81 -12.37 3.47
C VAL A 82 -0.86 -13.12 2.14
N GLY A 83 0.23 -13.04 1.38
CA GLY A 83 0.41 -13.75 0.12
C GLY A 83 -0.48 -13.24 -1.02
N ASN A 84 -1.26 -12.18 -0.82
CA ASN A 84 -2.09 -11.61 -1.87
C ASN A 84 -1.21 -10.90 -2.90
N ILE A 85 -1.63 -10.96 -4.16
CA ILE A 85 -0.90 -10.37 -5.29
C ILE A 85 -1.76 -9.28 -5.91
N PHE A 86 -1.28 -8.05 -5.86
CA PHE A 86 -1.83 -6.89 -6.56
C PHE A 86 -0.90 -6.51 -7.70
N GLN A 87 -1.31 -6.78 -8.95
CA GLN A 87 -0.46 -6.51 -10.11
C GLN A 87 -1.18 -5.92 -11.32
N TYR A 88 -0.51 -5.05 -12.06
CA TYR A 88 -1.05 -4.47 -13.31
C TYR A 88 -2.38 -3.73 -13.13
N ASN A 89 -2.67 -3.23 -11.92
CA ASN A 89 -3.89 -2.47 -11.66
C ASN A 89 -3.64 -0.96 -11.82
N LEU A 90 -4.71 -0.24 -12.12
CA LEU A 90 -4.74 1.21 -12.22
C LEU A 90 -5.80 1.78 -11.27
N ALA A 91 -5.40 2.71 -10.40
CA ALA A 91 -6.32 3.42 -9.52
C ALA A 91 -6.27 4.93 -9.80
N ILE A 92 -7.44 5.53 -10.04
CA ILE A 92 -7.58 6.93 -10.44
C ILE A 92 -8.65 7.60 -9.60
N PHE A 93 -8.41 8.83 -9.14
CA PHE A 93 -9.42 9.63 -8.47
C PHE A 93 -10.00 8.97 -7.21
N VAL A 94 -9.08 8.57 -6.32
CA VAL A 94 -9.42 8.12 -4.97
C VAL A 94 -9.63 9.35 -4.09
N LYS A 95 -10.78 9.41 -3.42
CA LYS A 95 -11.26 10.61 -2.72
C LYS A 95 -11.51 10.33 -1.25
N SER A 96 -11.28 11.37 -0.46
CA SER A 96 -11.62 11.39 0.95
C SER A 96 -13.09 11.05 1.19
N SER A 97 -13.35 10.31 2.25
CA SER A 97 -14.67 9.86 2.65
C SER A 97 -14.80 9.92 4.17
N THR A 98 -15.90 10.48 4.65
CA THR A 98 -16.29 10.47 6.07
C THR A 98 -17.25 9.32 6.40
N SER A 99 -17.42 8.38 5.46
CA SER A 99 -18.47 7.38 5.54
C SER A 99 -18.14 6.17 6.42
N LEU A 100 -16.86 5.89 6.72
CA LEU A 100 -16.43 4.72 7.50
C LEU A 100 -15.35 5.06 8.55
N ARG A 101 -14.08 4.67 8.32
CA ARG A 101 -12.99 4.82 9.30
C ARG A 101 -12.40 6.23 9.16
N ASN A 102 -11.81 6.77 10.23
CA ASN A 102 -11.12 8.07 10.19
C ASN A 102 -10.04 8.12 9.11
N ASP A 103 -9.40 6.98 8.86
CA ASP A 103 -8.37 6.84 7.82
C ASP A 103 -8.93 7.02 6.38
N ASP A 104 -10.23 6.78 6.15
CA ASP A 104 -10.85 7.03 4.85
C ASP A 104 -10.97 8.53 4.54
N ILE A 105 -10.74 9.41 5.53
CA ILE A 105 -10.62 10.85 5.34
C ILE A 105 -9.28 11.19 4.65
N THR A 106 -8.25 10.37 4.88
CA THR A 106 -6.91 10.48 4.27
C THR A 106 -6.56 9.18 3.50
N PRO A 107 -7.28 8.86 2.42
CA PRO A 107 -7.25 7.53 1.82
C PRO A 107 -5.99 7.28 0.97
N ALA A 108 -5.70 6.00 0.75
CA ALA A 108 -4.71 5.56 -0.22
C ALA A 108 -5.36 4.77 -1.35
N ALA A 109 -4.76 4.83 -2.55
CA ALA A 109 -5.15 3.94 -3.63
C ALA A 109 -4.80 2.48 -3.33
N PHE A 110 -3.64 2.24 -2.74
CA PHE A 110 -3.24 0.96 -2.17
C PHE A 110 -2.95 1.15 -0.69
N TRP A 111 -3.78 0.56 0.16
CA TRP A 111 -3.61 0.59 1.60
C TRP A 111 -3.29 -0.83 2.09
N ALA A 112 -2.02 -1.02 2.43
CA ALA A 112 -1.46 -2.28 2.91
C ALA A 112 -1.24 -2.24 4.42
N THR A 113 -1.98 -3.07 5.15
CA THR A 113 -1.84 -3.25 6.61
C THR A 113 -0.84 -4.35 6.98
N ASN A 114 -0.37 -5.13 6.00
CA ASN A 114 0.65 -6.16 6.17
C ASN A 114 1.60 -6.18 4.95
N PRO A 115 2.94 -6.12 5.14
CA PRO A 115 3.91 -6.05 4.05
C PRO A 115 4.17 -7.40 3.37
N ASN A 116 3.68 -8.51 3.94
CA ASN A 116 3.81 -9.85 3.38
C ASN A 116 2.79 -10.09 2.25
N ASN A 117 2.77 -9.18 1.27
CA ASN A 117 1.93 -9.19 0.07
C ASN A 117 2.73 -8.61 -1.11
N THR A 118 2.40 -9.03 -2.34
CA THR A 118 3.05 -8.55 -3.55
C THR A 118 2.28 -7.35 -4.11
N ILE A 119 2.92 -6.19 -4.22
CA ILE A 119 2.38 -5.00 -4.89
C ILE A 119 3.35 -4.60 -5.99
N ARG A 120 3.01 -4.91 -7.25
CA ARG A 120 3.92 -4.66 -8.38
C ARG A 120 3.22 -4.23 -9.66
N HIS A 121 3.91 -3.49 -10.53
CA HIS A 121 3.38 -3.12 -11.85
C HIS A 121 2.07 -2.33 -11.80
N ASN A 122 1.76 -1.67 -10.68
CA ASN A 122 0.54 -0.88 -10.53
C ASN A 122 0.81 0.60 -10.86
N ALA A 123 -0.26 1.32 -11.19
CA ALA A 123 -0.22 2.76 -11.42
C ALA A 123 -1.32 3.46 -10.61
N VAL A 124 -0.98 4.63 -10.08
CA VAL A 124 -1.92 5.53 -9.40
C VAL A 124 -1.84 6.92 -10.00
N ALA A 125 -3.00 7.50 -10.33
CA ALA A 125 -3.08 8.85 -10.88
C ALA A 125 -4.19 9.67 -10.21
N GLY A 126 -3.86 10.87 -9.72
CA GLY A 126 -4.87 11.85 -9.33
C GLY A 126 -5.71 11.43 -8.13
N SER A 127 -5.18 11.41 -6.92
CA SER A 127 -5.92 11.07 -5.68
C SER A 127 -5.74 12.15 -4.62
N THR A 128 -6.67 12.26 -3.66
CA THR A 128 -6.62 13.34 -2.67
C THR A 128 -5.43 13.26 -1.71
N HIS A 129 -4.92 12.06 -1.40
CA HIS A 129 -3.83 11.87 -0.42
C HIS A 129 -2.73 10.96 -0.92
N PHE A 130 -2.86 9.63 -0.75
CA PHE A 130 -1.73 8.70 -0.94
C PHE A 130 -1.88 7.81 -2.17
N GLY A 131 -0.75 7.47 -2.78
CA GLY A 131 -0.66 6.40 -3.77
C GLY A 131 -0.63 5.04 -3.07
N TYR A 132 0.50 4.76 -2.43
CA TYR A 132 0.75 3.54 -1.68
C TYR A 132 0.94 3.89 -0.21
N TRP A 133 0.17 3.26 0.68
CA TRP A 133 0.28 3.44 2.12
C TRP A 133 0.49 2.10 2.81
N TYR A 134 1.66 1.94 3.41
CA TYR A 134 1.98 0.83 4.30
C TYR A 134 1.70 1.26 5.74
N ARG A 135 0.55 0.84 6.26
CA ARG A 135 0.07 1.17 7.60
C ARG A 135 -0.16 -0.05 8.46
N MET A 136 0.92 -0.51 9.06
CA MET A 136 0.93 -1.70 9.89
C MET A 136 0.62 -1.37 11.35
N HIS A 137 -0.38 -2.03 11.91
CA HIS A 137 -0.57 -2.10 13.36
C HIS A 137 0.44 -3.07 14.00
N LEU A 138 0.70 -2.93 15.30
CA LEU A 138 1.59 -3.85 16.04
C LEU A 138 1.07 -5.29 15.96
N HIS A 139 -0.24 -5.45 16.17
CA HIS A 139 -0.99 -6.68 15.93
C HIS A 139 -2.17 -6.36 15.01
N PRO A 140 -2.68 -7.34 14.24
CA PRO A 140 -3.90 -7.14 13.48
C PRO A 140 -5.04 -6.65 14.37
N ASP A 141 -5.96 -5.86 13.83
CA ASP A 141 -7.18 -5.45 14.53
C ASP A 141 -8.40 -6.24 14.04
N GLY A 142 -9.61 -5.79 14.40
CA GLY A 142 -10.85 -6.36 13.89
C GLY A 142 -11.03 -7.87 14.14
N PRO A 143 -11.85 -8.55 13.32
CA PRO A 143 -12.03 -10.00 13.36
C PRO A 143 -10.76 -10.82 13.06
N GLY A 144 -9.76 -10.21 12.43
CA GLY A 144 -8.47 -10.81 12.13
C GLY A 144 -7.44 -10.76 13.27
N PHE A 145 -7.81 -10.21 14.43
CA PHE A 145 -6.92 -10.04 15.58
C PHE A 145 -6.23 -11.35 16.01
N ASP A 146 -4.89 -11.32 16.05
CA ASP A 146 -4.05 -12.36 16.63
C ASP A 146 -2.77 -11.73 17.21
N VAL A 147 -2.56 -11.92 18.52
CA VAL A 147 -1.39 -11.40 19.25
C VAL A 147 -0.06 -11.99 18.76
N ASN A 148 -0.09 -13.14 18.08
CA ASN A 148 1.11 -13.79 17.55
C ASN A 148 1.52 -13.25 16.18
N ILE A 149 0.65 -12.49 15.51
CA ILE A 149 0.95 -11.86 14.23
C ILE A 149 1.48 -10.46 14.46
N CYS A 150 2.57 -10.12 13.78
CA CYS A 150 3.21 -8.80 13.89
C CYS A 150 3.47 -8.16 12.52
N PRO A 151 2.50 -7.41 11.97
CA PRO A 151 2.65 -6.79 10.65
C PRO A 151 3.85 -5.81 10.58
N GLN A 152 4.17 -5.11 11.68
CA GLN A 152 5.32 -4.20 11.75
C GLN A 152 6.68 -4.89 11.69
N ALA A 153 6.75 -6.20 11.98
CA ALA A 153 7.98 -6.99 11.91
C ALA A 153 7.98 -7.99 10.75
N ALA A 154 6.85 -8.15 10.06
CA ALA A 154 6.70 -9.10 8.97
C ALA A 154 7.67 -8.81 7.81
N PRO A 155 8.20 -9.85 7.15
CA PRO A 155 8.97 -9.67 5.92
C PRO A 155 8.13 -8.99 4.83
N LEU A 156 8.76 -8.05 4.10
CA LEU A 156 8.19 -7.53 2.85
C LEU A 156 8.28 -8.62 1.78
N LEU A 157 7.16 -8.94 1.13
CA LEU A 157 7.16 -9.92 0.05
C LEU A 157 7.70 -9.30 -1.25
N GLU A 158 6.97 -8.34 -1.83
CA GLU A 158 7.48 -7.59 -2.99
C GLU A 158 6.79 -6.23 -3.11
N PHE A 159 7.60 -5.18 -3.30
CA PHE A 159 7.17 -3.91 -3.88
C PHE A 159 8.08 -3.60 -5.06
N ARG A 160 7.53 -3.61 -6.29
CA ARG A 160 8.34 -3.46 -7.50
C ARG A 160 7.62 -2.76 -8.63
N ASN A 161 8.30 -1.82 -9.29
CA ASN A 161 7.87 -1.24 -10.57
C ASN A 161 6.45 -0.66 -10.47
N ASN A 162 6.25 0.24 -9.51
CA ASN A 162 4.98 0.91 -9.29
C ASN A 162 5.11 2.39 -9.67
N SER A 163 4.01 3.02 -10.07
CA SER A 163 3.98 4.46 -10.37
C SER A 163 2.86 5.18 -9.62
N ALA A 164 3.12 6.41 -9.19
CA ALA A 164 2.17 7.21 -8.42
C ALA A 164 2.34 8.70 -8.73
N HIS A 165 1.29 9.37 -9.21
CA HIS A 165 1.43 10.78 -9.57
C HIS A 165 0.17 11.62 -9.40
N SER A 166 0.37 12.94 -9.39
CA SER A 166 -0.71 13.92 -9.21
C SER A 166 -1.49 13.67 -7.92
N LEU A 167 -0.79 13.33 -6.85
CA LEU A 167 -1.38 13.00 -5.56
C LEU A 167 -1.36 14.23 -4.65
N GLY A 168 -2.45 14.46 -3.93
CA GLY A 168 -2.50 15.58 -3.01
C GLY A 168 -1.40 15.51 -1.95
N TRP A 169 -1.05 14.31 -1.45
CA TRP A 169 0.05 14.10 -0.51
C TRP A 169 1.17 13.22 -1.10
N PHE A 170 1.30 11.94 -0.73
CA PHE A 170 2.55 11.18 -0.94
C PHE A 170 2.41 10.05 -1.97
N GLY A 171 3.43 9.86 -2.80
CA GLY A 171 3.53 8.71 -3.70
C GLY A 171 3.57 7.38 -2.95
N LEU A 172 4.51 7.27 -2.00
CA LEU A 172 4.61 6.16 -1.05
C LEU A 172 4.70 6.70 0.37
N TRP A 173 3.94 6.11 1.29
CA TRP A 173 4.02 6.42 2.71
C TRP A 173 4.14 5.14 3.54
N ILE A 174 5.17 5.06 4.37
CA ILE A 174 5.37 3.97 5.33
C ILE A 174 5.26 4.56 6.74
N PHE A 175 4.14 4.28 7.40
CA PHE A 175 3.77 4.90 8.67
C PHE A 175 2.79 4.01 9.46
N GLU A 176 2.92 3.78 10.76
CA GLU A 176 3.77 4.55 11.68
C GLU A 176 5.16 3.96 11.89
N THR A 177 5.29 2.63 11.83
CA THR A 177 6.50 1.88 12.15
C THR A 177 6.65 0.68 11.22
N PHE A 178 7.86 0.42 10.71
CA PHE A 178 8.18 -0.80 9.99
C PHE A 178 9.61 -1.26 10.29
N VAL A 179 9.76 -2.31 11.09
CA VAL A 179 11.05 -2.86 11.53
C VAL A 179 11.09 -4.37 11.22
N PRO A 180 11.32 -4.73 9.95
CA PRO A 180 11.27 -6.12 9.49
C PRO A 180 12.30 -7.02 10.21
N ARG A 181 11.86 -8.23 10.54
CA ARG A 181 12.67 -9.29 11.16
C ARG A 181 12.53 -10.60 10.39
N LYS A 182 13.56 -11.44 10.46
CA LYS A 182 13.59 -12.73 9.76
C LYS A 182 12.44 -13.67 10.16
N ASP A 183 12.01 -13.60 11.41
CA ASP A 183 10.93 -14.44 11.95
C ASP A 183 9.57 -13.75 11.99
N GLY A 184 9.49 -12.47 11.59
CA GLY A 184 8.24 -11.73 11.57
C GLY A 184 7.63 -11.41 12.94
N SER A 185 8.36 -11.53 14.05
CA SER A 185 7.81 -11.38 15.41
C SER A 185 8.09 -10.00 16.04
N CYS A 186 7.12 -9.42 16.76
CA CYS A 186 7.25 -8.12 17.40
C CYS A 186 8.32 -8.05 18.50
N PHE A 187 8.52 -9.16 19.22
CA PHE A 187 9.30 -9.18 20.47
C PHE A 187 10.52 -10.10 20.41
N SER A 188 10.85 -10.62 19.22
CA SER A 188 12.01 -11.49 19.07
C SER A 188 13.31 -10.70 19.02
N LYS A 189 14.40 -11.38 19.41
CA LYS A 189 15.77 -10.93 19.16
C LYS A 189 16.30 -11.46 17.82
N ALA A 190 15.41 -11.96 16.95
CA ALA A 190 15.84 -12.46 15.66
C ALA A 190 16.50 -11.35 14.84
N PRO A 191 17.46 -11.70 13.96
CA PRO A 191 18.11 -10.72 13.11
C PRO A 191 17.09 -9.91 12.30
N HIS A 192 17.43 -8.65 12.06
CA HIS A 192 16.69 -7.81 11.14
C HIS A 192 16.67 -8.45 9.74
N GLN A 193 15.54 -8.28 9.06
CA GLN A 193 15.38 -8.67 7.66
C GLN A 193 15.41 -7.40 6.84
N VAL A 194 16.23 -7.36 5.79
CA VAL A 194 16.21 -6.23 4.85
C VAL A 194 14.90 -6.29 4.07
N ALA A 195 14.15 -5.20 4.09
CA ALA A 195 12.96 -5.00 3.25
C ALA A 195 13.31 -4.01 2.14
N THR A 196 13.30 -4.49 0.90
CA THR A 196 13.69 -3.67 -0.25
C THR A 196 12.49 -3.30 -1.11
N PHE A 197 12.24 -2.01 -1.25
CA PHE A 197 11.28 -1.44 -2.18
C PHE A 197 12.01 -1.10 -3.48
N TYR A 198 11.58 -1.68 -4.60
CA TYR A 198 12.21 -1.50 -5.90
C TYR A 198 11.37 -0.63 -6.84
N SER A 199 12.03 0.27 -7.57
CA SER A 199 11.52 0.89 -8.78
C SER A 199 10.17 1.61 -8.61
N LEU A 200 10.06 2.51 -7.63
CA LEU A 200 8.95 3.47 -7.58
C LEU A 200 9.24 4.65 -8.51
N THR A 201 8.31 4.98 -9.41
CA THR A 201 8.31 6.28 -10.10
C THR A 201 7.21 7.16 -9.54
N ALA A 202 7.57 8.28 -8.89
CA ALA A 202 6.59 9.18 -8.30
C ALA A 202 6.84 10.65 -8.67
N TRP A 203 5.81 11.35 -9.13
CA TRP A 203 5.92 12.74 -9.55
C TRP A 203 4.67 13.56 -9.32
N ASN A 204 4.84 14.88 -9.22
CA ASN A 204 3.73 15.80 -9.01
C ASN A 204 2.88 15.41 -7.79
N CYS A 205 3.54 14.96 -6.72
CA CYS A 205 2.95 14.72 -5.41
C CYS A 205 3.48 15.79 -4.43
N GLN A 206 2.87 15.93 -3.25
CA GLN A 206 3.48 16.74 -2.19
C GLN A 206 4.85 16.17 -1.78
N LYS A 207 4.95 14.84 -1.64
CA LYS A 207 6.22 14.12 -1.45
C LYS A 207 6.28 12.88 -2.34
N GLY A 208 7.44 12.55 -2.87
CA GLY A 208 7.62 11.33 -3.67
C GLY A 208 7.47 10.06 -2.83
N ALA A 209 8.28 9.92 -1.78
CA ALA A 209 8.18 8.83 -0.81
C ALA A 209 8.57 9.27 0.61
N GLU A 210 7.87 8.78 1.62
CA GLU A 210 8.20 9.02 3.04
C GLU A 210 8.21 7.70 3.84
N ALA A 211 9.20 7.54 4.72
CA ALA A 211 9.27 6.45 5.69
C ALA A 211 9.47 6.97 7.13
N VAL A 212 8.67 6.46 8.05
CA VAL A 212 8.63 6.88 9.46
C VAL A 212 8.85 5.67 10.38
N ASN A 213 9.61 5.87 11.47
CA ASN A 213 10.03 4.85 12.44
C ASN A 213 10.40 3.50 11.78
N PHE A 214 11.41 3.50 10.92
CA PHE A 214 11.74 2.34 10.10
C PHE A 214 13.09 1.70 10.44
N GLY A 215 13.19 0.38 10.23
CA GLY A 215 14.41 -0.41 10.44
C GLY A 215 15.25 -0.54 9.18
N ALA A 216 15.56 -1.78 8.79
CA ALA A 216 16.38 -2.12 7.62
C ALA A 216 15.59 -1.99 6.29
N LEU A 217 15.09 -0.79 5.98
CA LEU A 217 14.38 -0.52 4.74
C LEU A 217 15.31 0.07 3.69
N GLN A 218 15.33 -0.54 2.52
CA GLN A 218 16.09 -0.05 1.39
C GLN A 218 15.16 0.33 0.24
N PHE A 219 15.47 1.45 -0.41
CA PHE A 219 14.73 1.99 -1.54
C PHE A 219 15.66 2.01 -2.73
N HIS A 220 15.38 1.20 -3.73
CA HIS A 220 16.28 0.97 -4.85
C HIS A 220 15.63 1.41 -6.15
N GLN A 221 16.38 2.13 -6.99
CA GLN A 221 15.95 2.50 -8.34
C GLN A 221 14.69 3.37 -8.37
N PHE A 222 14.52 4.24 -7.37
CA PHE A 222 13.40 5.17 -7.35
C PHE A 222 13.66 6.32 -8.33
N ILE A 223 12.60 6.79 -8.99
CA ILE A 223 12.60 7.99 -9.84
C ILE A 223 11.57 8.95 -9.24
N LEU A 224 12.05 9.98 -8.55
CA LEU A 224 11.22 10.91 -7.79
C LEU A 224 11.37 12.30 -8.39
N VAL A 225 10.37 12.77 -9.12
CA VAL A 225 10.50 13.95 -10.00
C VAL A 225 9.47 15.01 -9.64
N SER A 226 9.88 16.25 -9.44
CA SER A 226 8.98 17.39 -9.28
C SER A 226 7.88 17.16 -8.24
N ASN A 227 8.28 16.72 -7.05
CA ASN A 227 7.39 16.61 -5.89
C ASN A 227 7.54 17.88 -5.04
N GLU A 228 6.44 18.47 -4.59
CA GLU A 228 6.35 19.85 -4.10
C GLU A 228 7.30 20.16 -2.92
N LEU A 229 7.35 19.27 -1.93
CA LEU A 229 8.13 19.47 -0.70
C LEU A 229 9.40 18.63 -0.67
N SER A 230 9.35 17.37 -1.12
CA SER A 230 10.53 16.50 -1.13
C SER A 230 10.39 15.32 -2.09
N GLY A 231 11.50 14.90 -2.69
CA GLY A 231 11.58 13.63 -3.40
C GLY A 231 11.44 12.44 -2.45
N PHE A 232 12.34 12.35 -1.48
CA PHE A 232 12.35 11.30 -0.45
C PHE A 232 12.51 11.91 0.95
N GLU A 233 11.81 11.37 1.94
CA GLU A 233 11.97 11.74 3.35
C GLU A 233 12.04 10.50 4.25
N GLY A 234 13.13 10.38 5.00
CA GLY A 234 13.26 9.43 6.10
C GLY A 234 13.27 10.17 7.42
N LYS A 235 12.38 9.82 8.36
CA LYS A 235 12.30 10.50 9.67
C LYS A 235 13.18 9.87 10.74
N VAL A 236 12.68 8.83 11.40
CA VAL A 236 13.38 8.17 12.52
C VAL A 236 13.76 6.75 12.11
N ILE A 237 15.05 6.43 12.20
CA ILE A 237 15.55 5.06 12.03
C ILE A 237 15.48 4.36 13.40
N ARG A 238 14.82 3.21 13.47
CA ARG A 238 14.59 2.42 14.69
C ARG A 238 15.21 1.05 14.52
N GLN A 239 15.86 0.54 15.57
CA GLN A 239 16.24 -0.88 15.69
C GLN A 239 16.75 -1.45 14.35
N SER A 240 17.84 -0.87 13.85
CA SER A 240 18.35 -1.20 12.53
C SER A 240 19.77 -1.76 12.67
N PRO A 241 20.23 -2.63 11.75
CA PRO A 241 21.65 -2.91 11.58
C PRO A 241 22.46 -1.60 11.42
N PRO A 242 23.80 -1.65 11.48
CA PRO A 242 24.62 -0.46 11.34
C PRO A 242 24.17 0.40 10.16
N GLN A 243 23.88 1.68 10.40
CA GLN A 243 23.23 2.55 9.41
C GLN A 243 24.03 2.71 8.11
N TYR A 244 25.33 2.50 8.18
CA TYR A 244 26.25 2.64 7.06
C TYR A 244 26.54 1.30 6.34
N ASP A 245 25.90 0.21 6.76
CA ASP A 245 25.97 -1.07 6.09
C ASP A 245 25.07 -1.04 4.84
N LYS A 246 25.66 -1.09 3.65
CA LYS A 246 24.91 -1.06 2.39
C LYS A 246 24.10 -2.34 2.16
N GLU A 247 24.48 -3.46 2.78
CA GLU A 247 23.82 -4.74 2.61
C GLU A 247 22.70 -4.95 3.64
N ALA A 248 22.86 -4.41 4.86
CA ALA A 248 21.92 -4.66 5.96
C ALA A 248 21.22 -3.40 6.50
N GLY A 249 21.80 -2.22 6.30
CA GLY A 249 21.28 -0.95 6.80
C GLY A 249 20.19 -0.35 5.90
N PRO A 250 19.50 0.69 6.39
CA PRO A 250 18.55 1.43 5.60
C PRO A 250 19.27 2.33 4.59
N GLY A 251 18.62 2.62 3.46
CA GLY A 251 19.18 3.58 2.51
C GLY A 251 18.38 3.75 1.23
N LEU A 252 18.72 4.79 0.50
CA LEU A 252 18.25 5.06 -0.86
C LEU A 252 19.41 4.78 -1.82
N PHE A 253 19.21 3.88 -2.77
CA PHE A 253 20.24 3.34 -3.65
C PHE A 253 19.81 3.48 -5.11
N ASP A 254 20.76 3.76 -5.99
CA ASP A 254 20.58 3.81 -7.45
C ASP A 254 19.37 4.61 -7.92
N SER A 255 19.03 5.67 -7.18
CA SER A 255 17.80 6.44 -7.37
C SER A 255 18.07 7.82 -7.94
N VAL A 256 17.12 8.32 -8.72
CA VAL A 256 17.13 9.65 -9.31
C VAL A 256 16.11 10.53 -8.61
N ILE A 257 16.56 11.66 -8.07
CA ILE A 257 15.69 12.69 -7.51
C ILE A 257 15.87 13.95 -8.35
N VAL A 258 14.77 14.44 -8.91
CA VAL A 258 14.73 15.70 -9.65
C VAL A 258 13.84 16.67 -8.89
N ASP A 259 14.41 17.81 -8.53
CA ASP A 259 13.75 18.82 -7.70
C ASP A 259 12.50 19.40 -8.39
N HIS A 260 11.62 19.99 -7.58
CA HIS A 260 10.48 20.71 -8.07
C HIS A 260 10.87 22.13 -8.47
N TYR A 261 10.55 22.49 -9.71
CA TYR A 261 10.87 23.81 -10.25
C TYR A 261 9.59 24.61 -10.53
N ASN A 262 9.30 25.56 -9.66
CA ASN A 262 8.23 26.55 -9.86
C ASN A 262 8.79 27.78 -10.57
N ASN A 263 8.89 27.72 -11.89
CA ASN A 263 9.23 28.90 -12.69
C ASN A 263 8.38 28.93 -13.97
N LEU A 264 7.06 28.90 -13.76
CA LEU A 264 6.12 29.38 -14.75
C LEU A 264 5.94 30.89 -14.52
N LEU A 265 6.65 31.68 -15.34
CA LEU A 265 6.41 33.10 -15.66
C LEU A 265 6.75 34.14 -14.57
N THR A 266 7.99 34.66 -14.59
CA THR A 266 8.24 36.11 -14.47
C THR A 266 8.22 36.74 -15.86
#